data_AF-A0A357CAD0-F1
#
_entry.id   AF-A0A357CAD0-F1
#
_cell.length_a   1.000
_cell.length_b   1.000
_cell.length_c   1.000
_cell.angle_alpha   90.00
_cell.angle_beta   90.00
_cell.angle_gamma   90.00
#
_symmetry.space_group_name_H-M   'P 1'
#
loop_
_entity.id
_entity.type
_entity.pdbx_description
1 polymer ?
#
loop_
_entity_poly.entity_id
_entity_poly.type
_entity_poly.pdbx_seq_one_letter_code
_entity_poly.pdbx_strand_id
1 'polypeptide(L)'
;YAAFKQSVAPWESIIGSAAVGFWTNWLAIKMIFHPRKRNLVWQGLIPARRDELVKELAGGISEKLFSGSIAREALQQSGLLRDVIDRFVLSIGNVTGTAEFRDDLRQLIKHEVAKVLEHPDTKYAIRDIAGNIIDNWGDAGLEGWIIKKIKPLIRTWIQDQVVNTLPSIPDSMGVVFEKLDEALDALPSYLARESAGIETTITTILEKGLELIDVEAIISTQLSKMDEKELEDLLTGNISVEIRFIQTSGGIFGALVAFAVQLPILRPVLLFLGLGLWGLYRVSVGKN
;
A
#
# COMPACT_ATOMS: atom_id res chain seq x y z
N TYR A 1 48.42 59.08 10.16
CA TYR A 1 47.28 58.49 10.89
C TYR A 1 45.93 58.88 10.26
N ALA A 2 45.63 60.17 10.07
CA ALA A 2 44.37 60.62 9.47
C ALA A 2 44.12 60.12 8.02
N ALA A 3 45.13 60.15 7.14
CA ALA A 3 45.00 59.68 5.75
C ALA A 3 44.79 58.16 5.61
N PHE A 4 45.36 57.36 6.53
CA PHE A 4 45.15 55.90 6.59
C PHE A 4 43.74 55.57 7.08
N LYS A 5 43.22 56.32 8.06
CA LYS A 5 41.84 56.14 8.54
C LYS A 5 40.81 56.50 7.47
N GLN A 6 41.12 57.46 6.60
CA GLN A 6 40.23 57.91 5.52
C GLN A 6 40.15 56.91 4.35
N SER A 7 41.18 56.12 4.10
CA SER A 7 41.18 55.08 3.05
C SER A 7 40.63 53.72 3.51
N VAL A 8 40.65 53.44 4.82
CA VAL A 8 40.21 52.14 5.39
C VAL A 8 38.74 52.16 5.85
N ALA A 9 38.22 53.32 6.27
CA ALA A 9 36.83 53.49 6.73
C ALA A 9 35.72 53.01 5.75
N PRO A 10 35.85 53.16 4.42
CA PRO A 10 34.84 52.66 3.47
C PRO A 10 34.77 51.12 3.46
N TRP A 11 35.92 50.45 3.50
CA TRP A 11 36.01 48.99 3.44
C TRP A 11 35.54 48.32 4.74
N GLU A 12 35.85 48.93 5.90
CA GLU A 12 35.35 48.48 7.20
C GLU A 12 33.82 48.45 7.26
N SER A 13 33.16 49.48 6.70
CA SER A 13 31.70 49.54 6.65
C SER A 13 31.10 48.48 5.70
N ILE A 14 31.72 48.20 4.56
CA ILE A 14 31.22 47.18 3.62
C ILE A 14 31.36 45.77 4.22
N ILE A 15 32.53 45.45 4.78
CA ILE A 15 32.79 44.16 5.42
C ILE A 15 31.91 44.01 6.66
N GLY A 16 31.76 45.07 7.46
CA GLY A 16 30.89 45.08 8.63
C GLY A 16 29.44 44.79 8.27
N SER A 17 28.89 45.47 7.26
CA SER A 17 27.51 45.21 6.81
C SER A 17 27.33 43.83 6.17
N ALA A 18 28.34 43.32 5.46
CA ALA A 18 28.32 41.95 4.94
C ALA A 18 28.31 40.90 6.05
N ALA A 19 29.17 41.08 7.07
CA ALA A 19 29.22 40.19 8.22
C ALA A 19 27.91 40.24 9.03
N VAL A 20 27.37 41.43 9.26
CA VAL A 20 26.07 41.61 9.93
C VAL A 20 24.94 40.96 9.13
N GLY A 21 24.90 41.13 7.81
CA GLY A 21 23.89 40.52 6.94
C GLY A 21 23.93 38.98 6.97
N PHE A 22 25.12 38.40 6.86
CA PHE A 22 25.32 36.95 6.99
C PHE A 22 24.91 36.45 8.38
N TRP A 23 25.40 37.10 9.44
CA TRP A 23 25.17 36.67 10.82
C TRP A 23 23.71 36.80 11.25
N THR A 24 23.03 37.88 10.84
CA THR A 24 21.62 38.10 11.14
C THR A 24 20.75 37.02 10.49
N ASN A 25 21.03 36.66 9.24
CA ASN A 25 20.28 35.60 8.57
C ASN A 25 20.59 34.21 9.16
N TRP A 26 21.85 33.94 9.52
CA TRP A 26 22.24 32.72 10.24
C TRP A 26 21.50 32.61 11.58
N LEU A 27 21.44 33.70 12.34
CA LEU A 27 20.73 33.76 13.61
C LEU A 27 19.23 33.56 13.42
N ALA A 28 18.61 34.22 12.42
CA ALA A 28 17.19 34.09 12.12
C ALA A 28 16.79 32.63 11.86
N ILE A 29 17.56 31.92 11.01
CA ILE A 29 17.31 30.51 10.74
C ILE A 29 17.47 29.67 12.00
N LYS A 30 18.48 29.94 12.83
CA LYS A 30 18.68 29.21 14.09
C LYS A 30 17.56 29.47 15.12
N MET A 31 16.99 30.68 15.13
CA MET A 31 15.86 31.05 15.99
C MET A 31 14.55 30.36 15.60
N ILE A 32 14.40 29.86 14.37
CA ILE A 32 13.24 29.06 13.97
C ILE A 32 13.22 27.72 14.73
N PHE A 33 14.38 27.14 15.01
CA PHE A 33 14.50 25.84 15.67
C PHE A 33 14.79 25.95 17.17
N HIS A 34 15.34 27.06 17.66
CA HIS A 34 15.81 27.19 19.05
C HIS A 34 15.32 28.47 19.75
N PRO A 35 15.09 28.42 21.09
CA PRO A 35 15.21 27.26 21.97
C PRO A 35 14.02 26.30 21.83
N ARG A 36 14.28 25.02 22.07
CA ARG A 36 13.28 23.94 21.96
C ARG A 36 12.12 24.13 22.94
N LYS A 37 12.44 24.52 24.17
CA LYS A 37 11.48 24.89 25.20
C LYS A 37 11.36 26.40 25.28
N ARG A 38 10.14 26.88 25.54
CA ARG A 38 9.87 28.30 25.77
C ARG A 38 10.75 28.84 26.90
N ASN A 39 11.55 29.86 26.59
CA ASN A 39 12.25 30.64 27.61
C ASN A 39 11.49 31.95 27.88
N LEU A 40 12.05 32.82 28.73
CA LEU A 40 11.42 34.10 29.10
C LEU A 40 11.25 35.09 27.94
N VAL A 41 11.94 34.88 26.81
CA VAL A 41 12.05 35.88 25.73
C VAL A 41 11.43 35.36 24.43
N TRP A 42 11.66 34.11 24.03
CA TRP A 42 11.06 33.48 22.86
C TRP A 42 11.07 31.95 22.92
N GLN A 43 10.48 31.32 21.91
CA GLN A 43 10.57 29.89 21.62
C GLN A 43 10.83 29.72 20.13
N GLY A 44 11.54 28.66 19.74
CA GLY A 44 11.64 28.31 18.32
C GLY A 44 10.27 28.07 17.71
N LEU A 45 10.04 28.57 16.49
CA LEU A 45 8.75 28.48 15.78
C LEU A 45 8.35 27.02 15.49
N ILE A 46 9.30 26.18 15.07
CA ILE A 46 9.04 24.76 14.74
C ILE A 46 8.66 23.97 16.01
N PRO A 47 9.43 24.02 17.12
CA PRO A 47 9.00 23.42 18.39
C PRO A 47 7.65 23.93 18.90
N ALA A 48 7.36 25.22 18.73
CA ALA A 48 6.11 25.82 19.22
C ALA A 48 4.88 25.36 18.43
N ARG A 49 5.02 24.98 17.15
CA ARG A 49 3.94 24.53 16.26
C ARG A 49 4.08 23.06 15.87
N ARG A 50 4.81 22.27 16.66
CA ARG A 50 5.14 20.88 16.31
C ARG A 50 3.90 20.05 15.96
N ASP A 51 2.87 20.09 16.78
CA ASP A 51 1.67 19.26 16.56
C ASP A 51 0.89 19.68 15.31
N GLU A 52 0.83 20.98 15.02
CA GLU A 52 0.22 21.53 13.80
C GLU A 52 1.01 21.10 12.56
N LEU A 53 2.34 21.26 12.60
CA LEU A 53 3.24 20.86 11.51
C LEU A 53 3.18 19.36 11.23
N VAL A 54 3.18 18.53 12.27
CA VAL A 54 3.07 17.06 12.13
C VAL A 54 1.78 16.69 11.44
N LYS A 55 0.65 17.32 11.83
CA LYS A 55 -0.65 17.07 11.22
C LYS A 55 -0.70 17.54 9.77
N GLU A 56 -0.24 18.75 9.48
CA GLU A 56 -0.22 19.31 8.13
C GLU A 56 0.68 18.51 7.18
N LEU A 57 1.85 18.09 7.65
CA LEU A 57 2.76 17.23 6.88
C LEU A 57 2.15 15.84 6.66
N ALA A 58 1.57 15.23 7.69
CA ALA A 58 0.93 13.92 7.58
C ALA A 58 -0.25 13.96 6.60
N GLY A 59 -1.15 14.94 6.71
CA GLY A 59 -2.29 15.09 5.81
C GLY A 59 -1.85 15.39 4.37
N GLY A 60 -0.91 16.33 4.20
CA GLY A 60 -0.41 16.70 2.88
C GLY A 60 0.36 15.59 2.16
N ILE A 61 1.09 14.75 2.91
CA ILE A 61 1.79 13.58 2.35
C ILE A 61 0.79 12.46 2.04
N SER A 62 -0.14 12.17 2.95
CA SER A 62 -1.16 11.13 2.79
C SER A 62 -2.01 11.38 1.54
N GLU A 63 -2.55 12.58 1.39
CA GLU A 63 -3.42 12.97 0.27
C GLU A 63 -2.71 12.89 -1.08
N LYS A 64 -1.42 13.23 -1.13
CA LYS A 64 -0.66 13.34 -2.38
C LYS A 64 0.06 12.07 -2.80
N LEU A 65 0.47 11.22 -1.86
CA LEU A 65 1.35 10.08 -2.16
C LEU A 65 0.68 8.72 -1.98
N PHE A 66 -0.37 8.61 -1.17
CA PHE A 66 -0.93 7.31 -0.78
C PHE A 66 -2.44 7.21 -1.04
N SER A 67 -2.86 7.58 -2.25
CA SER A 67 -4.21 7.26 -2.72
C SER A 67 -4.27 5.86 -3.34
N GLY A 68 -5.40 5.16 -3.18
CA GLY A 68 -5.62 3.85 -3.80
C GLY A 68 -5.45 3.87 -5.32
N SER A 69 -5.75 5.00 -5.97
CA SER A 69 -5.56 5.21 -7.41
C SER A 69 -4.09 5.29 -7.83
N ILE A 70 -3.23 6.01 -7.08
CA ILE A 70 -1.79 6.09 -7.36
C ILE A 70 -1.14 4.72 -7.17
N ALA A 71 -1.52 3.99 -6.13
CA ALA A 71 -0.99 2.66 -5.89
C ALA A 71 -1.40 1.66 -6.99
N ARG A 72 -2.65 1.73 -7.46
CA ARG A 72 -3.11 0.95 -8.61
C ARG A 72 -2.30 1.25 -9.86
N GLU A 73 -2.10 2.53 -10.17
CA GLU A 73 -1.31 2.94 -11.33
C GLU A 73 0.14 2.47 -11.23
N ALA A 74 0.77 2.63 -10.06
CA ALA A 74 2.13 2.16 -9.81
C ALA A 74 2.27 0.64 -9.94
N LEU A 75 1.31 -0.13 -9.40
CA LEU A 75 1.30 -1.59 -9.49
C LEU A 75 1.13 -2.06 -10.94
N GLN A 76 0.24 -1.42 -11.71
CA GLN A 76 0.05 -1.76 -13.13
C GLN A 76 1.27 -1.41 -13.98
N GLN A 77 1.88 -0.24 -13.79
CA GLN A 77 3.05 0.18 -14.57
C GLN A 77 4.29 -0.68 -14.27
N SER A 78 4.45 -1.13 -13.02
CA SER A 78 5.61 -1.90 -12.60
C SER A 78 5.64 -3.34 -13.14
N GLY A 79 4.49 -3.89 -13.56
CA GLY A 79 4.36 -5.30 -13.92
C GLY A 79 4.51 -6.28 -12.74
N LEU A 80 4.73 -5.78 -11.52
CA LEU A 80 4.99 -6.61 -10.34
C LEU A 80 3.84 -7.57 -10.04
N LEU A 81 2.59 -7.11 -10.22
CA LEU A 81 1.43 -7.94 -9.93
C LEU A 81 1.37 -9.15 -10.87
N ARG A 82 1.74 -8.97 -12.13
CA ARG A 82 1.82 -10.05 -13.12
C ARG A 82 2.89 -11.07 -12.75
N ASP A 83 4.09 -10.61 -12.37
CA ASP A 83 5.18 -11.48 -11.92
C ASP A 83 4.78 -12.30 -10.67
N VAL A 84 4.06 -11.68 -9.73
CA VAL A 84 3.55 -12.36 -8.53
C VAL A 84 2.52 -13.42 -8.90
N ILE A 85 1.59 -13.10 -9.81
CA ILE A 85 0.59 -14.05 -10.30
C ILE A 85 1.29 -15.22 -11.02
N ASP A 86 2.26 -14.95 -11.89
CA ASP A 86 2.98 -16.01 -12.61
C ASP A 86 3.73 -16.94 -11.63
N ARG A 87 4.40 -16.38 -10.61
CA ARG A 87 5.04 -17.18 -9.54
C ARG A 87 4.04 -17.99 -8.73
N PHE A 88 2.86 -17.42 -8.45
CA PHE A 88 1.78 -18.12 -7.73
C PHE A 88 1.25 -19.30 -8.55
N VAL A 89 0.99 -19.09 -9.85
CA VAL A 89 0.54 -20.15 -10.77
C VAL A 89 1.59 -21.27 -10.86
N LEU A 90 2.87 -20.92 -10.98
CA LEU A 90 3.97 -21.89 -10.97
C LEU A 90 4.04 -22.68 -9.65
N SER A 91 3.85 -22.00 -8.52
CA SER A 91 3.87 -22.64 -7.20
C SER A 91 2.70 -23.61 -7.03
N ILE A 92 1.50 -23.23 -7.48
CA ILE A 92 0.34 -24.14 -7.50
C ILE A 92 0.64 -25.34 -8.39
N GLY A 93 1.16 -25.15 -9.60
CA GLY A 93 1.48 -26.26 -10.48
C GLY A 93 2.51 -27.22 -9.90
N ASN A 94 3.52 -26.70 -9.19
CA ASN A 94 4.48 -27.53 -8.49
C ASN A 94 3.81 -28.36 -7.39
N VAL A 95 2.96 -27.75 -6.56
CA VAL A 95 2.28 -28.45 -5.45
C VAL A 95 1.27 -29.48 -5.99
N THR A 96 0.40 -29.11 -6.93
CA THR A 96 -0.62 -30.01 -7.49
C THR A 96 -0.04 -31.14 -8.34
N GLY A 97 1.19 -30.96 -8.84
CA GLY A 97 1.96 -32.00 -9.53
C GLY A 97 2.60 -33.04 -8.62
N THR A 98 2.71 -32.79 -7.31
CA THR A 98 3.35 -33.75 -6.40
C THR A 98 2.46 -34.96 -6.13
N ALA A 99 3.07 -36.15 -6.10
CA ALA A 99 2.37 -37.38 -5.72
C ALA A 99 1.85 -37.33 -4.28
N GLU A 100 2.59 -36.67 -3.38
CA GLU A 100 2.23 -36.46 -1.98
C GLU A 100 0.92 -35.67 -1.83
N PHE A 101 0.83 -34.47 -2.45
CA PHE A 101 -0.41 -33.68 -2.42
C PHE A 101 -1.62 -34.44 -2.98
N ARG A 102 -1.42 -35.16 -4.10
CA ARG A 102 -2.50 -35.94 -4.71
C ARG A 102 -2.96 -37.08 -3.81
N ASP A 103 -2.03 -37.79 -3.17
CA ASP A 103 -2.37 -38.85 -2.24
C ASP A 103 -3.11 -38.31 -1.01
N ASP A 104 -2.60 -37.23 -0.40
CA ASP A 104 -3.24 -36.55 0.71
C ASP A 104 -4.66 -36.08 0.36
N LEU A 105 -4.84 -35.50 -0.82
CA LEU A 105 -6.15 -35.07 -1.29
C LEU A 105 -7.11 -36.26 -1.48
N ARG A 106 -6.63 -37.38 -2.06
CA ARG A 106 -7.44 -38.60 -2.20
C ARG A 106 -7.84 -39.13 -0.83
N GLN A 107 -6.92 -39.19 0.12
CA GLN A 107 -7.18 -39.65 1.49
C GLN A 107 -8.19 -38.73 2.20
N LEU A 108 -8.04 -37.41 2.08
CA LEU A 108 -8.97 -36.44 2.64
C LEU A 108 -10.38 -36.61 2.08
N ILE A 109 -10.52 -36.72 0.75
CA ILE A 109 -11.82 -36.92 0.11
C ILE A 109 -12.42 -38.26 0.54
N LYS A 110 -11.65 -39.36 0.55
CA LYS A 110 -12.12 -40.65 1.05
C LYS A 110 -12.62 -40.55 2.49
N HIS A 111 -11.87 -39.88 3.36
CA HIS A 111 -12.21 -39.71 4.76
C HIS A 111 -13.51 -38.92 4.94
N GLU A 112 -13.64 -37.76 4.30
CA GLU A 112 -14.84 -36.92 4.43
C GLU A 112 -16.07 -37.58 3.80
N VAL A 113 -15.92 -38.25 2.64
CA VAL A 113 -17.01 -39.01 2.04
C VAL A 113 -17.44 -40.17 2.95
N ALA A 114 -16.49 -40.92 3.51
CA ALA A 114 -16.80 -42.01 4.46
C ALA A 114 -17.56 -41.48 5.68
N LYS A 115 -17.07 -40.40 6.29
CA LYS A 115 -17.69 -39.75 7.44
C LYS A 115 -19.13 -39.30 7.17
N VAL A 116 -19.36 -38.69 6.00
CA VAL A 116 -20.72 -38.27 5.58
C VAL A 116 -21.61 -39.50 5.38
N LEU A 117 -21.13 -40.54 4.71
CA LEU A 117 -21.91 -41.76 4.44
C LEU A 117 -22.18 -42.61 5.69
N GLU A 118 -21.31 -42.54 6.69
CA GLU A 118 -21.48 -43.25 7.96
C GLU A 118 -22.48 -42.57 8.89
N HIS A 119 -22.71 -41.26 8.72
CA HIS A 119 -23.59 -40.46 9.55
C HIS A 119 -25.03 -41.01 9.55
N PRO A 120 -25.71 -41.09 10.72
CA PRO A 120 -27.05 -41.64 10.82
C PRO A 120 -28.04 -40.97 9.87
N ASP A 121 -28.04 -39.64 9.82
CA ASP A 121 -28.96 -38.87 8.98
C ASP A 121 -28.77 -39.15 7.49
N THR A 122 -27.53 -39.33 7.04
CA THR A 122 -27.23 -39.66 5.64
C THR A 122 -27.73 -41.06 5.30
N LYS A 123 -27.53 -42.04 6.21
CA LYS A 123 -28.06 -43.40 6.03
C LYS A 123 -29.58 -43.38 5.97
N TYR A 124 -30.25 -42.61 6.83
CA TYR A 124 -31.71 -42.44 6.78
C TYR A 124 -32.16 -41.77 5.49
N ALA A 125 -31.52 -40.68 5.07
CA ALA A 125 -31.85 -39.97 3.83
C ALA A 125 -31.69 -40.87 2.60
N ILE A 126 -30.59 -41.62 2.51
CA ILE A 126 -30.37 -42.54 1.40
C ILE A 126 -31.35 -43.71 1.44
N ARG A 127 -31.68 -44.23 2.63
CA ARG A 127 -32.70 -45.27 2.80
C ARG A 127 -34.08 -44.77 2.34
N ASP A 128 -34.41 -43.53 2.66
CA ASP A 128 -35.66 -42.90 2.25
C ASP A 128 -35.70 -42.69 0.73
N ILE A 129 -34.62 -42.18 0.12
CA ILE A 129 -34.48 -42.07 -1.34
C ILE A 129 -34.69 -43.44 -2.02
N ALA A 130 -34.03 -44.49 -1.53
CA ALA A 130 -34.20 -45.84 -2.05
C ALA A 130 -35.64 -46.33 -1.91
N GLY A 131 -36.31 -46.02 -0.78
CA GLY A 131 -37.73 -46.30 -0.58
C GLY A 131 -38.61 -45.58 -1.60
N ASN A 132 -38.44 -44.27 -1.77
CA ASN A 132 -39.23 -43.44 -2.66
C ASN A 132 -39.09 -43.87 -4.13
N ILE A 133 -37.88 -44.24 -4.58
CA ILE A 133 -37.67 -44.80 -5.93
C ILE A 133 -38.54 -46.05 -6.11
N ILE A 134 -38.57 -46.93 -5.12
CA ILE A 134 -39.35 -48.18 -5.17
C ILE A 134 -40.85 -47.88 -5.09
N ASP A 135 -41.29 -46.89 -4.32
CA ASP A 135 -42.70 -46.47 -4.28
C ASP A 135 -43.22 -45.95 -5.61
N ASN A 136 -42.35 -45.35 -6.41
CA ASN A 136 -42.72 -44.86 -7.73
C ASN A 136 -42.61 -45.95 -8.82
N TRP A 137 -42.11 -47.14 -8.49
CA TRP A 137 -42.09 -48.26 -9.42
C TRP A 137 -43.47 -48.96 -9.46
N GLY A 138 -44.09 -49.03 -10.65
CA GLY A 138 -45.25 -49.90 -10.90
C GLY A 138 -46.52 -49.28 -11.47
N ASP A 139 -46.52 -48.04 -11.95
CA ASP A 139 -47.71 -47.46 -12.60
C ASP A 139 -47.88 -47.87 -14.07
N ALA A 140 -46.94 -48.62 -14.65
CA ALA A 140 -46.97 -49.05 -16.05
C ALA A 140 -46.93 -50.59 -16.19
N GLY A 141 -48.10 -51.18 -16.46
CA GLY A 141 -48.22 -52.24 -17.47
C GLY A 141 -47.74 -53.66 -17.18
N LEU A 142 -47.95 -54.22 -15.98
CA LEU A 142 -48.09 -55.67 -15.70
C LEU A 142 -48.85 -55.81 -14.38
N GLU A 143 -49.78 -56.77 -14.28
CA GLU A 143 -50.73 -57.02 -13.17
C GLU A 143 -50.36 -56.32 -11.83
N GLY A 144 -50.84 -55.08 -11.63
CA GLY A 144 -50.40 -54.20 -10.54
C GLY A 144 -50.67 -54.73 -9.13
N TRP A 145 -51.51 -55.75 -8.99
CA TRP A 145 -51.69 -56.49 -7.73
C TRP A 145 -50.43 -57.28 -7.34
N ILE A 146 -49.73 -57.89 -8.31
CA ILE A 146 -48.50 -58.65 -8.05
C ILE A 146 -47.43 -57.68 -7.56
N ILE A 147 -47.18 -56.60 -8.30
CA ILE A 147 -46.19 -55.58 -7.93
C ILE A 147 -46.49 -55.02 -6.54
N LYS A 148 -47.74 -54.68 -6.22
CA LYS A 148 -48.14 -54.21 -4.88
C LYS A 148 -47.85 -55.20 -3.75
N LYS A 149 -47.98 -56.51 -3.99
CA LYS A 149 -47.71 -57.54 -2.96
C LYS A 149 -46.22 -57.75 -2.67
N ILE A 150 -45.37 -57.68 -3.69
CA ILE A 150 -43.92 -57.88 -3.54
C ILE A 150 -43.15 -56.59 -3.22
N LYS A 151 -43.74 -55.42 -3.50
CA LYS A 151 -43.17 -54.09 -3.20
C LYS A 151 -42.59 -53.93 -1.79
N PRO A 152 -43.29 -54.27 -0.69
CA PRO A 152 -42.76 -54.09 0.66
C PRO A 152 -41.57 -55.01 0.98
N LEU A 153 -41.56 -56.22 0.41
CA LEU A 153 -40.45 -57.16 0.55
C LEU A 153 -39.21 -56.66 -0.20
N ILE A 154 -39.40 -56.21 -1.44
CA ILE A 154 -38.33 -55.66 -2.28
C ILE A 154 -37.81 -54.35 -1.68
N ARG A 155 -38.68 -53.48 -1.18
CA ARG A 155 -38.33 -52.23 -0.49
C ARG A 155 -37.29 -52.45 0.59
N THR A 156 -37.61 -53.33 1.55
CA THR A 156 -36.75 -53.56 2.72
C THR A 156 -35.40 -54.11 2.28
N TRP A 157 -35.41 -55.08 1.35
CA TRP A 157 -34.19 -55.68 0.81
C TRP A 157 -33.31 -54.66 0.08
N ILE A 158 -33.86 -53.82 -0.82
CA ILE A 158 -33.09 -52.80 -1.53
C ILE A 158 -32.58 -51.74 -0.55
N GLN A 159 -33.43 -51.26 0.36
CA GLN A 159 -33.04 -50.27 1.36
C GLN A 159 -31.85 -50.74 2.20
N ASP A 160 -31.91 -51.97 2.71
CA ASP A 160 -30.82 -52.56 3.48
C ASP A 160 -29.57 -52.73 2.62
N GLN A 161 -29.73 -53.18 1.38
CA GLN A 161 -28.59 -53.42 0.49
C GLN A 161 -27.90 -52.13 0.04
N VAL A 162 -28.66 -51.06 -0.21
CA VAL A 162 -28.10 -49.74 -0.51
C VAL A 162 -27.34 -49.21 0.71
N VAL A 163 -27.93 -49.26 1.90
CA VAL A 163 -27.28 -48.76 3.13
C VAL A 163 -26.01 -49.56 3.46
N ASN A 164 -26.03 -50.87 3.26
CA ASN A 164 -24.88 -51.74 3.52
C ASN A 164 -23.75 -51.60 2.49
N THR A 165 -24.04 -51.06 1.30
CA THR A 165 -23.02 -50.77 0.28
C THR A 165 -22.42 -49.38 0.40
N LEU A 166 -23.06 -48.43 1.10
CA LEU A 166 -22.52 -47.07 1.32
C LEU A 166 -21.07 -47.04 1.83
N PRO A 167 -20.65 -47.86 2.82
CA PRO A 167 -19.28 -47.82 3.32
C PRO A 167 -18.23 -48.21 2.26
N SER A 168 -18.62 -48.88 1.18
CA SER A 168 -17.71 -49.27 0.09
C SER A 168 -17.54 -48.20 -1.00
N ILE A 169 -18.38 -47.16 -1.00
CA ILE A 169 -18.34 -46.08 -2.00
C ILE A 169 -16.97 -45.38 -2.02
N PRO A 170 -16.36 -44.99 -0.89
CA PRO A 170 -15.08 -44.29 -0.90
C PRO A 170 -13.96 -45.06 -1.61
N ASP A 171 -13.95 -46.39 -1.50
CA ASP A 171 -12.94 -47.23 -2.16
C ASP A 171 -13.21 -47.45 -3.65
N SER A 172 -14.46 -47.32 -4.08
CA SER A 172 -14.86 -47.37 -5.49
C SER A 172 -14.59 -46.07 -6.28
N MET A 173 -14.15 -44.99 -5.62
CA MET A 173 -13.93 -43.68 -6.24
C MET A 173 -12.68 -43.61 -7.15
N GLY A 174 -12.03 -44.73 -7.50
CA GLY A 174 -10.83 -44.75 -8.34
C GLY A 174 -10.97 -43.94 -9.65
N VAL A 175 -12.06 -44.17 -10.39
CA VAL A 175 -12.35 -43.43 -11.65
C VAL A 175 -12.58 -41.94 -11.40
N VAL A 176 -13.13 -41.57 -10.25
CA VAL A 176 -13.33 -40.16 -9.87
C VAL A 176 -11.99 -39.51 -9.56
N PHE A 177 -11.08 -40.23 -8.90
CA PHE A 177 -9.74 -39.75 -8.59
C PHE A 177 -8.87 -39.60 -9.85
N GLU A 178 -9.00 -40.47 -10.85
CA GLU A 178 -8.32 -40.27 -12.14
C GLU A 178 -8.77 -38.96 -12.82
N LYS A 179 -10.08 -38.68 -12.83
CA LYS A 179 -10.60 -37.40 -13.35
C LYS A 179 -10.17 -36.19 -12.52
N LEU A 180 -10.03 -36.35 -11.21
CA LEU A 180 -9.52 -35.32 -10.33
C LEU A 180 -8.05 -35.03 -10.64
N ASP A 181 -7.24 -36.06 -10.88
CA ASP A 181 -5.84 -35.91 -11.27
C ASP A 181 -5.70 -35.16 -12.60
N GLU A 182 -6.51 -35.52 -13.62
CA GLU A 182 -6.56 -34.79 -14.89
C GLU A 182 -6.94 -33.30 -14.69
N ALA A 183 -7.88 -33.02 -13.78
CA ALA A 183 -8.28 -31.65 -13.45
C ALA A 183 -7.15 -30.88 -12.72
N LEU A 184 -6.42 -31.54 -11.82
CA LEU A 184 -5.25 -30.97 -11.13
C LEU A 184 -4.09 -30.68 -12.10
N ASP A 185 -3.92 -31.51 -13.14
CA ASP A 185 -2.96 -31.31 -14.21
C ASP A 185 -3.31 -30.10 -15.10
N ALA A 186 -4.60 -29.89 -15.37
CA ALA A 186 -5.07 -28.76 -16.17
C ALA A 186 -5.15 -27.43 -15.40
N LEU A 187 -5.17 -27.49 -14.06
CA LEU A 187 -5.40 -26.35 -13.16
C LEU A 187 -4.43 -25.17 -13.36
N PRO A 188 -3.10 -25.38 -13.45
CA PRO A 188 -2.16 -24.28 -13.67
C PRO A 188 -2.40 -23.58 -15.01
N SER A 189 -2.76 -24.34 -16.06
CA SER A 189 -3.07 -23.79 -17.38
C SER A 189 -4.38 -23.01 -17.40
N TYR A 190 -5.35 -23.38 -16.55
CA TYR A 190 -6.56 -22.60 -16.35
C TYR A 190 -6.26 -21.27 -15.65
N LEU A 191 -5.49 -21.30 -14.55
CA LEU A 191 -5.10 -20.10 -13.81
C LEU A 191 -4.24 -19.14 -14.66
N ALA A 192 -3.34 -19.66 -15.49
CA ALA A 192 -2.54 -18.84 -16.40
C ALA A 192 -3.40 -18.10 -17.43
N ARG A 193 -4.46 -18.75 -17.94
CA ARG A 193 -5.41 -18.14 -18.89
C ARG A 193 -6.26 -17.05 -18.25
N GLU A 194 -6.63 -17.23 -17.00
CA GLU A 194 -7.42 -16.27 -16.22
C GLU A 194 -6.57 -15.23 -15.47
N SER A 195 -5.26 -15.16 -15.74
CA SER A 195 -4.31 -14.27 -15.06
C SER A 195 -4.75 -12.79 -15.06
N ALA A 196 -5.31 -12.31 -16.17
CA ALA A 196 -5.83 -10.94 -16.27
C ALA A 196 -7.04 -10.67 -15.35
N GLY A 197 -7.92 -11.65 -15.17
CA GLY A 197 -9.05 -11.58 -14.24
C GLY A 197 -8.58 -11.59 -12.78
N ILE A 198 -7.58 -12.43 -12.48
CA ILE A 198 -6.92 -12.48 -11.17
C ILE A 198 -6.24 -11.14 -10.87
N GLU A 199 -5.51 -10.58 -11.83
CA GLU A 199 -4.85 -9.27 -11.72
C GLU A 199 -5.85 -8.16 -11.38
N THR A 200 -6.97 -8.11 -12.10
CA THR A 200 -8.02 -7.11 -11.86
C THR A 200 -8.64 -7.27 -10.47
N THR A 201 -8.87 -8.51 -10.04
CA THR A 201 -9.44 -8.82 -8.73
C THR A 201 -8.49 -8.42 -7.61
N ILE A 202 -7.21 -8.80 -7.70
CA ILE A 202 -6.20 -8.44 -6.71
C ILE A 202 -6.01 -6.91 -6.69
N THR A 203 -5.96 -6.26 -7.85
CA THR A 203 -5.88 -4.79 -7.94
C THR A 203 -7.02 -4.13 -7.18
N THR A 204 -8.25 -4.61 -7.35
CA THR A 204 -9.43 -4.07 -6.67
C THR A 204 -9.37 -4.31 -5.15
N ILE A 205 -8.89 -5.48 -4.71
CA ILE A 205 -8.68 -5.78 -3.30
C ILE A 205 -7.62 -4.86 -2.69
N LEU A 206 -6.51 -4.64 -3.40
CA LEU A 206 -5.44 -3.75 -2.97
C LEU A 206 -5.90 -2.30 -2.91
N GLU A 207 -6.65 -1.83 -3.91
CA GLU A 207 -7.23 -0.47 -3.94
C GLU A 207 -8.11 -0.22 -2.70
N LYS A 208 -9.07 -1.11 -2.44
CA LYS A 208 -9.91 -1.03 -1.24
C LYS A 208 -9.14 -1.23 0.06
N GLY A 209 -8.15 -2.10 0.07
CA GLY A 209 -7.32 -2.38 1.23
C GLY A 209 -6.47 -1.17 1.62
N LEU A 210 -5.92 -0.45 0.64
CA LEU A 210 -5.14 0.76 0.84
C LEU A 210 -6.00 1.93 1.32
N GLU A 211 -7.24 2.05 0.87
CA GLU A 211 -8.20 3.03 1.40
C GLU A 211 -8.51 2.82 2.89
N LEU A 212 -8.40 1.59 3.40
CA LEU A 212 -8.59 1.29 4.83
C LEU A 212 -7.36 1.63 5.68
N ILE A 213 -6.20 1.86 5.06
CA ILE A 213 -4.99 2.23 5.78
C ILE A 213 -5.00 3.75 5.98
N ASP A 214 -5.15 4.18 7.23
CA ASP A 214 -5.01 5.58 7.62
C ASP A 214 -3.53 5.98 7.66
N VAL A 215 -2.98 6.29 6.48
CA VAL A 215 -1.58 6.71 6.32
C VAL A 215 -1.30 8.02 7.05
N GLU A 216 -2.27 8.93 7.13
CA GLU A 216 -2.14 10.17 7.89
C GLU A 216 -1.90 9.85 9.37
N ALA A 217 -2.72 8.98 9.98
CA ALA A 217 -2.53 8.57 11.36
C ALA A 217 -1.18 7.87 11.59
N ILE A 218 -0.74 7.02 10.66
CA ILE A 218 0.56 6.34 10.75
C ILE A 218 1.70 7.36 10.73
N ILE A 219 1.73 8.27 9.75
CA ILE A 219 2.78 9.29 9.62
C ILE A 219 2.76 10.24 10.81
N SER A 220 1.58 10.71 11.22
CA SER A 220 1.40 11.58 12.39
C SER A 220 1.91 10.90 13.67
N THR A 221 1.63 9.61 13.86
CA THR A 221 2.13 8.83 15.00
C THR A 221 3.65 8.64 14.97
N GLN A 222 4.26 8.48 13.80
CA GLN A 222 5.72 8.35 13.69
C GLN A 222 6.42 9.68 13.94
N LEU A 223 5.95 10.75 13.30
CA LEU A 223 6.52 12.09 13.47
C LEU A 223 6.35 12.62 14.91
N SER A 224 5.25 12.27 15.58
CA SER A 224 5.03 12.64 16.98
C SER A 224 5.91 11.89 17.98
N LYS A 225 6.50 10.75 17.60
CA LYS A 225 7.49 10.02 18.42
C LYS A 225 8.91 10.57 18.28
N MET A 226 9.20 11.24 17.17
CA MET A 226 10.53 11.81 16.92
C MET A 226 10.83 12.95 17.90
N ASP A 227 12.07 13.02 18.37
CA ASP A 227 12.49 14.13 19.22
C ASP A 227 12.67 15.44 18.40
N GLU A 228 12.79 16.59 19.08
CA GLU A 228 13.00 17.87 18.39
C GLU A 228 14.24 17.90 17.49
N LYS A 229 15.29 17.13 17.81
CA LYS A 229 16.51 17.10 17.00
C LYS A 229 16.27 16.31 15.71
N GLU A 230 15.62 15.17 15.81
CA GLU A 230 15.29 14.33 14.65
C GLU A 230 14.36 15.06 13.69
N LEU A 231 13.35 15.78 14.21
CA LEU A 231 12.46 16.58 13.37
C LEU A 231 13.21 17.75 12.71
N GLU A 232 14.12 18.41 13.43
CA GLU A 232 15.00 19.44 12.88
C GLU A 232 15.92 18.87 11.78
N ASP A 233 16.56 17.73 12.02
CA ASP A 233 17.46 17.07 11.07
C ASP A 233 16.69 16.62 9.81
N LEU A 234 15.45 16.14 9.95
CA LEU A 234 14.59 15.80 8.81
C LEU A 234 14.22 17.02 7.96
N LEU A 235 13.81 18.11 8.62
CA LEU A 235 13.39 19.33 7.92
C LEU A 235 14.57 20.07 7.29
N THR A 236 15.74 20.05 7.94
CA THR A 236 16.92 20.80 7.50
C THR A 236 17.87 19.98 6.62
N GLY A 237 17.85 18.65 6.73
CA GLY A 237 18.77 17.77 6.02
C GLY A 237 18.73 17.95 4.51
N ASN A 238 17.52 18.09 3.96
CA ASN A 238 17.31 18.25 2.52
C ASN A 238 17.44 19.70 2.02
N ILE A 239 17.51 20.71 2.91
CA ILE A 239 17.53 22.14 2.53
C ILE A 239 18.79 22.89 3.02
N SER A 240 19.81 22.15 3.49
CA SER A 240 21.00 22.74 4.11
C SER A 240 21.81 23.61 3.14
N VAL A 241 21.79 23.28 1.84
CA VAL A 241 22.46 24.05 0.78
C VAL A 241 21.71 25.36 0.54
N GLU A 242 20.39 25.31 0.50
CA GLU A 242 19.48 26.44 0.32
C GLU A 242 19.59 27.40 1.51
N ILE A 243 19.62 26.88 2.74
CA ILE A 243 19.87 27.67 3.95
C ILE A 243 21.21 28.42 3.85
N ARG A 244 22.27 27.74 3.41
CA ARG A 244 23.59 28.36 3.25
C ARG A 244 23.56 29.44 2.17
N PHE A 245 22.87 29.19 1.06
CA PHE A 245 22.68 30.17 0.00
C PHE A 245 21.99 31.45 0.51
N ILE A 246 20.93 31.32 1.32
CA ILE A 246 20.25 32.48 1.91
C ILE A 246 21.20 33.24 2.84
N GLN A 247 22.00 32.55 3.66
CA GLN A 247 22.99 33.17 4.55
C GLN A 247 24.08 33.93 3.77
N THR A 248 24.68 33.30 2.76
CA THR A 248 25.71 33.95 1.93
C THR A 248 25.14 35.11 1.14
N SER A 249 23.91 34.98 0.65
CA SER A 249 23.20 36.06 -0.06
C SER A 249 22.93 37.24 0.88
N GLY A 250 22.52 36.98 2.13
CA GLY A 250 22.37 38.02 3.16
C GLY A 250 23.65 38.82 3.38
N GLY A 251 24.82 38.17 3.36
CA GLY A 251 26.11 38.86 3.41
C GLY A 251 26.43 39.67 2.16
N ILE A 252 26.17 39.11 0.98
CA ILE A 252 26.36 39.82 -0.31
C ILE A 252 25.46 41.05 -0.38
N PHE A 253 24.19 40.93 -0.03
CA PHE A 253 23.25 42.06 -0.01
C PHE A 253 23.64 43.09 1.05
N GLY A 254 24.10 42.66 2.22
CA GLY A 254 24.67 43.57 3.23
C GLY A 254 25.83 44.40 2.68
N ALA A 255 26.74 43.78 1.92
CA ALA A 255 27.83 44.48 1.23
C ALA A 255 27.31 45.46 0.17
N LEU A 256 26.38 45.03 -0.68
CA LEU A 256 25.79 45.85 -1.73
C LEU A 256 25.03 47.06 -1.18
N VAL A 257 24.30 46.90 -0.08
CA VAL A 257 23.61 47.99 0.61
C VAL A 257 24.61 49.00 1.17
N ALA A 258 25.67 48.55 1.85
CA ALA A 258 26.71 49.45 2.34
C ALA A 258 27.42 50.20 1.20
N PHE A 259 27.67 49.51 0.09
CA PHE A 259 28.25 50.10 -1.12
C PHE A 259 27.34 51.19 -1.72
N ALA A 260 26.02 50.95 -1.76
CA ALA A 260 25.02 51.92 -2.21
C ALA A 260 24.89 53.14 -1.28
N VAL A 261 25.12 52.96 0.02
CA VAL A 261 25.11 54.05 1.01
C VAL A 261 26.31 54.97 0.79
N GLN A 262 27.50 54.40 0.57
CA GLN A 262 28.76 55.14 0.39
C GLN A 262 28.88 55.85 -0.95
N LEU A 263 28.27 55.31 -2.02
CA LEU A 263 28.28 55.88 -3.36
C LEU A 263 26.86 56.25 -3.82
N PRO A 264 26.36 57.47 -3.48
CA PRO A 264 25.01 57.89 -3.81
C PRO A 264 24.67 57.83 -5.31
N ILE A 265 25.67 57.98 -6.18
CA ILE A 265 25.51 57.92 -7.63
C ILE A 265 25.11 56.53 -8.15
N LEU A 266 25.40 55.47 -7.39
CA LEU A 266 25.08 54.08 -7.77
C LEU A 266 23.68 53.65 -7.33
N ARG A 267 23.01 54.41 -6.47
CA ARG A 267 21.64 54.11 -6.00
C ARG A 267 20.63 53.96 -7.15
N PRO A 268 20.54 54.86 -8.15
CA PRO A 268 19.63 54.65 -9.28
C PRO A 268 19.98 53.40 -10.07
N VAL A 269 21.27 53.11 -10.28
CA VAL A 269 21.73 51.91 -11.01
C VAL A 269 21.27 50.64 -10.31
N LEU A 270 21.49 50.54 -8.99
CA LEU A 270 21.06 49.37 -8.20
C LEU A 270 19.53 49.23 -8.15
N LEU A 271 18.80 50.35 -8.09
CA LEU A 271 17.33 50.35 -8.17
C LEU A 271 16.84 49.82 -9.53
N PHE A 272 17.39 50.31 -10.64
CA PHE A 272 17.04 49.82 -11.98
C PHE A 272 17.42 48.35 -12.16
N LEU A 273 18.54 47.92 -11.60
CA LEU A 273 18.98 46.52 -11.64
C LEU A 273 18.02 45.62 -10.83
N GLY A 274 17.60 46.07 -9.65
CA GLY A 274 16.59 45.38 -8.83
C GLY A 274 15.23 45.29 -9.53
N LEU A 275 14.76 46.38 -10.14
CA LEU A 275 13.52 46.40 -10.93
C LEU A 275 13.60 45.51 -12.17
N GLY A 276 14.76 45.48 -12.83
CA GLY A 276 15.04 44.59 -13.96
C GLY A 276 15.00 43.12 -13.56
N LEU A 277 15.66 42.75 -12.46
CA LEU A 277 15.61 41.40 -11.89
C LEU A 277 14.19 41.00 -11.50
N TRP A 278 13.43 41.91 -10.88
CA TRP A 278 12.04 41.66 -10.52
C TRP A 278 11.14 41.46 -11.75
N GLY A 279 11.34 42.25 -12.81
CA GLY A 279 10.64 42.08 -14.08
C GLY A 279 10.95 40.74 -14.74
N LEU A 280 12.23 40.35 -14.78
CA LEU A 280 12.68 39.05 -15.28
C LEU A 280 12.07 37.90 -14.46
N TYR A 281 12.09 38.00 -13.14
CA TYR A 281 11.48 37.02 -12.25
C TYR A 281 9.99 36.85 -12.53
N ARG A 282 9.23 37.96 -12.63
CA ARG A 282 7.79 37.91 -12.91
C ARG A 282 7.49 37.20 -14.25
N VAL A 283 8.27 37.50 -15.29
CA VAL A 283 8.10 36.88 -16.62
C VAL A 283 8.49 35.39 -16.59
N SER A 284 9.49 35.02 -15.80
CA SER A 284 9.93 33.63 -15.66
C SER A 284 8.95 32.76 -14.89
N VAL A 285 8.28 33.31 -13.87
CA VAL A 285 7.36 32.55 -13.01
C VAL A 285 5.99 32.38 -13.67
N GLY A 286 5.55 33.31 -14.53
CA GLY A 286 4.26 33.22 -15.23
C GLY A 286 4.22 32.27 -16.44
N LYS A 287 5.29 31.50 -16.71
CA LYS A 287 5.41 30.60 -17.87
C LYS A 287 5.39 29.10 -17.52
N ASN A 288 5.29 28.74 -16.24
CA ASN A 288 5.05 27.37 -15.78
C ASN A 288 3.66 27.27 -15.14
#